data_AF-A6L4A0-F1
#
_entry.id   AF-A6L4A0-F1
#
_cell.length_a   1.000
_cell.length_b   1.000
_cell.length_c   1.000
_cell.angle_alpha   90.00
_cell.angle_beta   90.00
_cell.angle_gamma   90.00
#
_symmetry.space_group_name_H-M   'P 1'
#
loop_
_entity.id
_entity.type
_entity.pdbx_description
1 polymer ?
#
loop_
_entity_poly.entity_id
_entity_poly.type
_entity_poly.pdbx_seq_one_letter_code
_entity_poly.pdbx_strand_id
1 'polypeptide(L)'
;MDIRELHNEAMYKAELGDIQKYQGNSEYAIDLYAQAYELEKNAACIALEHHMGEPTISILLKSAASLAMRCSLNRDAEKLIGLALSGEPPRDIAEELRNMLETVNFHRHLDLRGVILQEDEVQLVIAGKGVGYGYAKSDDVLDRVDTFQKLAIRTIERKAGKSFRKAGKIPNELKDACQPFITVPSAASMAFRMKFGSVENITLSGFGTFENVIEDINDNIELIAKGDIESLKQNISDESYFNNFIGLTKQLAPDGDSVNLFGITSILKGKERRVELTSPRTEISLFIKNAGVVVGTNESDKLSVNADKNIIGVLSAADNLGKVRITTANGEKYIITVPDGLSDIVKTYWEEEVSVKYVIEKRRKILVDIDGI
;
A
#
# COMPACT_ATOMS: atom_id res chain seq x y z
N MET A 1 -31.91 1.41 34.88
CA MET A 1 -32.06 1.46 33.42
C MET A 1 -32.25 0.03 32.97
N ASP A 2 -33.27 -0.25 32.18
CA ASP A 2 -33.53 -1.60 31.65
C ASP A 2 -32.41 -2.00 30.66
N ILE A 3 -32.15 -3.30 30.49
CA ILE A 3 -31.14 -3.82 29.54
C ILE A 3 -31.40 -3.28 28.14
N ARG A 4 -32.68 -3.19 27.73
CA ARG A 4 -33.06 -2.63 26.43
C ARG A 4 -32.73 -1.14 26.30
N GLU A 5 -32.90 -0.38 27.37
CA GLU A 5 -32.59 1.05 27.39
C GLU A 5 -31.08 1.26 27.26
N LEU A 6 -30.28 0.49 28.02
CA LEU A 6 -28.82 0.52 27.93
C LEU A 6 -28.31 0.15 26.54
N HIS A 7 -28.84 -0.93 25.96
CA HIS A 7 -28.48 -1.36 24.60
C HIS A 7 -28.82 -0.28 23.56
N ASN A 8 -30.04 0.26 23.60
CA ASN A 8 -30.46 1.28 22.63
C ASN A 8 -29.63 2.57 22.75
N GLU A 9 -29.32 3.00 23.98
CA GLU A 9 -28.46 4.17 24.19
C GLU A 9 -27.04 3.90 23.67
N ALA A 10 -26.50 2.70 23.91
CA ALA A 10 -25.19 2.32 23.39
C ALA A 10 -25.16 2.34 21.85
N MET A 11 -26.17 1.77 21.19
CA MET A 11 -26.27 1.78 19.72
C MET A 11 -26.38 3.22 19.19
N TYR A 12 -27.17 4.07 19.83
CA TYR A 12 -27.26 5.48 19.45
C TYR A 12 -25.91 6.21 19.57
N LYS A 13 -25.16 5.98 20.65
CA LYS A 13 -23.81 6.56 20.81
C LYS A 13 -22.81 6.00 19.79
N ALA A 14 -22.90 4.71 19.47
CA ALA A 14 -22.07 4.09 18.45
C ALA A 14 -22.34 4.69 17.06
N GLU A 15 -23.61 4.90 16.69
CA GLU A 15 -24.00 5.57 15.44
C GLU A 15 -23.49 7.01 15.37
N LEU A 16 -23.59 7.77 16.47
CA LEU A 16 -22.99 9.10 16.55
C LEU A 16 -21.46 9.04 16.39
N GLY A 17 -20.81 8.05 17.00
CA GLY A 17 -19.37 7.81 16.85
C GLY A 17 -18.99 7.56 15.39
N ASP A 18 -19.78 6.76 14.67
CA ASP A 18 -19.57 6.48 13.25
C ASP A 18 -19.69 7.77 12.43
N ILE A 19 -20.71 8.61 12.67
CA ILE A 19 -20.87 9.92 12.01
C ILE A 19 -19.66 10.82 12.26
N GLN A 20 -19.18 10.91 13.50
CA GLN A 20 -18.03 11.75 13.86
C GLN A 20 -16.74 11.26 13.19
N LYS A 21 -16.56 9.93 13.13
CA LYS A 21 -15.45 9.32 12.41
C LYS A 21 -15.49 9.66 10.92
N TYR A 22 -16.65 9.58 10.27
CA TYR A 22 -16.79 9.98 8.86
C TYR A 22 -16.50 11.47 8.62
N GLN A 23 -16.74 12.32 9.62
CA GLN A 23 -16.44 13.75 9.57
C GLN A 23 -14.96 14.07 9.89
N GLY A 24 -14.14 13.06 10.22
CA GLY A 24 -12.74 13.23 10.58
C GLY A 24 -12.51 13.65 12.04
N ASN A 25 -13.53 13.60 12.89
CA ASN A 25 -13.45 13.94 14.32
C ASN A 25 -13.10 12.70 15.15
N SER A 26 -11.92 12.10 14.91
CA SER A 26 -11.55 10.80 15.47
C SER A 26 -11.54 10.77 17.00
N GLU A 27 -11.05 11.80 17.68
CA GLU A 27 -11.04 11.85 19.16
C GLU A 27 -12.45 11.79 19.75
N TYR A 28 -13.39 12.52 19.16
CA TYR A 28 -14.77 12.55 19.62
C TYR A 28 -15.51 11.25 19.29
N ALA A 29 -15.18 10.62 18.16
CA ALA A 29 -15.67 9.29 17.83
C ALA A 29 -15.22 8.24 18.88
N ILE A 30 -13.96 8.29 19.31
CA ILE A 30 -13.42 7.39 20.34
C ILE A 30 -14.15 7.57 21.67
N ASP A 31 -14.40 8.80 22.10
CA ASP A 31 -15.16 9.07 23.33
C ASP A 31 -16.58 8.50 23.26
N LEU A 32 -17.27 8.69 22.13
CA LEU A 32 -18.60 8.13 21.89
C LEU A 32 -18.60 6.59 21.92
N TYR A 33 -17.60 5.95 21.30
CA TYR A 33 -17.45 4.49 21.37
C TYR A 33 -17.15 4.02 22.78
N ALA A 34 -16.35 4.74 23.56
CA ALA A 34 -16.03 4.38 24.94
C ALA A 34 -17.28 4.45 25.82
N GLN A 35 -18.10 5.48 25.65
CA GLN A 35 -19.39 5.58 26.34
C GLN A 35 -20.35 4.45 25.93
N ALA A 36 -20.43 4.13 24.63
CA ALA A 36 -21.25 3.02 24.14
C ALA A 36 -20.77 1.67 24.70
N TYR A 37 -19.45 1.45 24.75
CA TYR A 37 -18.83 0.25 25.30
C TYR A 37 -19.22 0.02 26.76
N GLU A 38 -19.13 1.04 27.60
CA GLU A 38 -19.50 0.92 29.02
C GLU A 38 -20.99 0.59 29.19
N LEU A 39 -21.87 1.20 28.40
CA LEU A 39 -23.30 0.89 28.41
C LEU A 39 -23.57 -0.57 28.02
N GLU A 40 -22.95 -1.06 26.95
CA GLU A 40 -23.15 -2.46 26.52
C GLU A 40 -22.54 -3.48 27.46
N LYS A 41 -21.36 -3.17 28.01
CA LYS A 41 -20.73 -4.01 29.02
C LYS A 41 -21.65 -4.13 30.25
N ASN A 42 -22.26 -3.03 30.68
CA ASN A 42 -23.22 -3.05 31.78
C ASN A 42 -24.47 -3.86 31.43
N ALA A 43 -25.01 -3.71 30.22
CA ALA A 43 -26.15 -4.50 29.75
C ALA A 43 -25.83 -6.00 29.75
N ALA A 44 -24.64 -6.39 29.26
CA ALA A 44 -24.17 -7.77 29.25
C ALA A 44 -23.96 -8.34 30.66
N CYS A 45 -23.39 -7.55 31.58
CA CYS A 45 -23.24 -7.95 32.99
C CYS A 45 -24.59 -8.22 33.64
N ILE A 46 -25.58 -7.32 33.47
CA ILE A 46 -26.94 -7.52 34.00
C ILE A 46 -27.56 -8.78 33.39
N ALA A 47 -27.43 -9.00 32.08
CA ALA A 47 -27.95 -10.21 31.42
C ALA A 47 -27.36 -11.50 32.00
N LEU A 48 -26.06 -11.51 32.30
CA LEU A 48 -25.37 -12.62 32.97
C LEU A 48 -25.85 -12.83 34.40
N GLU A 49 -25.91 -11.77 35.20
CA GLU A 49 -26.37 -11.83 36.61
C GLU A 49 -27.81 -12.35 36.71
N HIS A 50 -28.68 -11.93 35.80
CA HIS A 50 -30.06 -12.39 35.72
C HIS A 50 -30.23 -13.74 35.01
N HIS A 51 -29.14 -14.40 34.60
CA HIS A 51 -29.15 -15.71 33.93
C HIS A 51 -30.10 -15.73 32.72
N MET A 52 -30.05 -14.68 31.91
CA MET A 52 -30.83 -14.63 30.68
C MET A 52 -30.44 -15.79 29.74
N GLY A 53 -31.37 -16.23 28.91
CA GLY A 53 -31.09 -17.25 27.91
C GLY A 53 -30.26 -16.71 26.74
N GLU A 54 -29.64 -17.64 26.01
CA GLU A 54 -29.09 -17.35 24.69
C GLU A 54 -30.23 -17.13 23.68
N PRO A 55 -30.08 -16.24 22.68
CA PRO A 55 -28.87 -15.53 22.28
C PRO A 55 -28.60 -14.21 23.00
N THR A 56 -29.42 -13.81 23.98
CA THR A 56 -29.36 -12.46 24.53
C THR A 56 -28.00 -12.14 25.14
N ILE A 57 -27.45 -13.06 25.93
CA ILE A 57 -26.12 -12.90 26.55
C ILE A 57 -25.04 -12.78 25.47
N SER A 58 -24.98 -13.73 24.52
CA SER A 58 -23.95 -13.72 23.48
C SER A 58 -24.04 -12.51 22.54
N ILE A 59 -25.23 -12.00 22.24
CA ILE A 59 -25.40 -10.77 21.44
C ILE A 59 -24.84 -9.56 22.19
N LEU A 60 -25.18 -9.37 23.47
CA LEU A 60 -24.73 -8.22 24.26
C LEU A 60 -23.20 -8.27 24.47
N LEU A 61 -22.64 -9.45 24.76
CA LEU A 61 -21.20 -9.63 24.89
C LEU A 61 -20.46 -9.39 23.57
N LYS A 62 -21.02 -9.87 22.44
CA LYS A 62 -20.47 -9.60 21.10
C LYS A 62 -20.49 -8.10 20.79
N SER A 63 -21.59 -7.43 21.09
CA SER A 63 -21.77 -5.99 20.91
C SER A 63 -20.75 -5.19 21.74
N ALA A 64 -20.65 -5.50 23.04
CA ALA A 64 -19.63 -4.92 23.93
C ALA A 64 -18.21 -5.16 23.42
N ALA A 65 -17.89 -6.38 22.97
CA ALA A 65 -16.57 -6.70 22.42
C ALA A 65 -16.27 -5.89 21.14
N SER A 66 -17.25 -5.75 20.24
CA SER A 66 -17.08 -4.95 19.02
C SER A 66 -16.80 -3.48 19.34
N LEU A 67 -17.44 -2.92 20.36
CA LEU A 67 -17.20 -1.54 20.80
C LEU A 67 -15.83 -1.40 21.49
N ALA A 68 -15.43 -2.37 22.32
CA ALA A 68 -14.09 -2.43 22.90
C ALA A 68 -13.00 -2.43 21.82
N MET A 69 -13.20 -3.18 20.74
CA MET A 69 -12.28 -3.19 19.57
C MET A 69 -12.19 -1.82 18.90
N ARG A 70 -13.30 -1.08 18.77
CA ARG A 70 -13.29 0.30 18.21
C ARG A 70 -12.51 1.29 19.08
N CYS A 71 -12.42 1.02 20.39
CA CYS A 71 -11.64 1.79 21.34
C CYS A 71 -10.19 1.28 21.51
N SER A 72 -9.73 0.33 20.68
CA SER A 72 -8.43 -0.34 20.82
C SER A 72 -8.22 -1.05 22.18
N LEU A 73 -9.31 -1.39 22.88
CA LEU A 73 -9.29 -2.12 24.15
C LEU A 73 -9.20 -3.64 23.90
N ASN A 74 -8.17 -4.07 23.17
CA ASN A 74 -8.02 -5.44 22.66
C ASN A 74 -8.14 -6.51 23.76
N ARG A 75 -7.54 -6.25 24.93
CA ARG A 75 -7.59 -7.17 26.07
C ARG A 75 -9.00 -7.35 26.64
N ASP A 76 -9.80 -6.28 26.64
CA ASP A 76 -11.17 -6.38 27.14
C ASP A 76 -12.09 -7.05 26.11
N ALA A 77 -11.89 -6.75 24.82
CA ALA A 77 -12.55 -7.48 23.73
C ALA A 77 -12.27 -8.99 23.81
N GLU A 78 -11.02 -9.40 24.02
CA GLU A 78 -10.62 -10.81 24.17
C GLU A 78 -11.40 -11.50 25.30
N LYS A 79 -11.49 -10.87 26.47
CA LYS A 79 -12.22 -11.42 27.62
C LYS A 79 -13.71 -11.57 27.33
N LEU A 80 -14.34 -10.56 26.73
CA LEU A 80 -15.76 -10.56 26.42
C LEU A 80 -16.12 -11.63 25.39
N ILE A 81 -15.28 -11.78 24.35
CA ILE A 81 -15.43 -12.83 23.34
C ILE A 81 -15.26 -14.22 23.99
N GLY A 82 -14.21 -14.40 24.81
CA GLY A 82 -13.98 -15.65 25.52
C GLY A 82 -15.13 -16.02 26.46
N LEU A 83 -15.70 -15.03 27.16
CA LEU A 83 -16.87 -15.22 28.01
C LEU A 83 -18.10 -15.64 27.19
N ALA A 84 -18.38 -14.98 26.06
CA ALA A 84 -19.48 -15.34 25.18
C ALA A 84 -19.34 -16.75 24.61
N LEU A 85 -18.13 -17.14 24.19
CA LEU A 85 -17.84 -18.48 23.66
C LEU A 85 -17.85 -19.59 24.72
N SER A 86 -17.69 -19.23 26.00
CA SER A 86 -17.77 -20.19 27.11
C SER A 86 -19.20 -20.62 27.46
N GLY A 87 -20.21 -19.86 27.00
CA GLY A 87 -21.63 -20.21 27.10
C GLY A 87 -22.08 -21.16 25.99
N GLU A 88 -23.36 -21.06 25.61
CA GLU A 88 -23.95 -21.83 24.50
C GLU A 88 -24.49 -20.91 23.38
N PRO A 89 -23.67 -19.99 22.82
CA PRO A 89 -24.12 -19.09 21.77
C PRO A 89 -24.62 -19.90 20.56
N PRO A 90 -25.69 -19.45 19.88
CA PRO A 90 -26.09 -20.05 18.61
C PRO A 90 -24.93 -20.06 17.61
N ARG A 91 -24.92 -21.07 16.75
CA ARG A 91 -23.82 -21.35 15.82
C ARG A 91 -23.32 -20.11 15.06
N ASP A 92 -24.24 -19.35 14.47
CA ASP A 92 -23.87 -18.19 13.66
C ASP A 92 -23.16 -17.11 14.50
N ILE A 93 -23.64 -16.87 15.72
CA ILE A 93 -23.01 -15.93 16.67
C ILE A 93 -21.64 -16.47 17.12
N ALA A 94 -21.53 -17.78 17.36
CA ALA A 94 -20.26 -18.40 17.72
C ALA A 94 -19.20 -18.26 16.61
N GLU A 95 -19.58 -18.41 15.33
CA GLU A 95 -18.65 -18.18 14.22
C GLU A 95 -18.22 -16.72 14.11
N GLU A 96 -19.16 -15.76 14.28
CA GLU A 96 -18.82 -14.34 14.32
C GLU A 96 -17.84 -14.01 15.45
N LEU A 97 -18.08 -14.54 16.65
CA LEU A 97 -17.20 -14.37 17.82
C LEU A 97 -15.80 -14.94 17.56
N ARG A 98 -15.67 -16.09 16.88
CA ARG A 98 -14.37 -16.66 16.50
C ARG A 98 -13.65 -15.78 15.49
N ASN A 99 -14.34 -15.26 14.48
CA ASN A 99 -13.77 -14.31 13.52
C ASN A 99 -13.27 -13.03 14.23
N MET A 100 -14.03 -12.52 15.21
CA MET A 100 -13.59 -11.41 16.05
C MET A 100 -12.36 -11.77 16.88
N LEU A 101 -12.30 -12.98 17.44
CA LEU A 101 -11.14 -13.44 18.21
C LEU A 101 -9.86 -13.49 17.38
N GLU A 102 -9.94 -13.95 16.12
CA GLU A 102 -8.80 -13.90 15.18
C GLU A 102 -8.29 -12.47 14.99
N THR A 103 -9.22 -11.51 14.87
CA THR A 103 -8.89 -10.08 14.74
C THR A 103 -8.23 -9.54 16.01
N VAL A 104 -8.73 -9.88 17.19
CA VAL A 104 -8.14 -9.47 18.48
C VAL A 104 -6.75 -10.09 18.68
N ASN A 105 -6.59 -11.37 18.32
CA ASN A 105 -5.31 -12.07 18.37
C ASN A 105 -4.26 -11.42 17.45
N PHE A 106 -4.67 -11.00 16.26
CA PHE A 106 -3.81 -10.25 15.35
C PHE A 106 -3.36 -8.91 15.97
N HIS A 107 -4.28 -8.11 16.51
CA HIS A 107 -3.91 -6.86 17.19
C HIS A 107 -2.99 -7.09 18.40
N ARG A 108 -3.25 -8.11 19.21
CA ARG A 108 -2.35 -8.52 20.30
C ARG A 108 -0.95 -8.86 19.79
N HIS A 109 -0.84 -9.52 18.64
CA HIS A 109 0.45 -9.82 18.02
C HIS A 109 1.20 -8.55 17.59
N LEU A 110 0.47 -7.56 17.07
CA LEU A 110 1.03 -6.25 16.73
C LEU A 110 1.48 -5.50 17.99
N ASP A 111 0.65 -5.44 19.03
CA ASP A 111 0.96 -4.81 20.32
C ASP A 111 2.24 -5.42 20.95
N LEU A 112 2.39 -6.75 20.91
CA LEU A 112 3.59 -7.44 21.41
C LEU A 112 4.87 -7.08 20.62
N ARG A 113 4.73 -6.68 19.37
CA ARG A 113 5.83 -6.18 18.52
C ARG A 113 5.95 -4.66 18.57
N GLY A 114 5.11 -3.99 19.35
CA GLY A 114 5.00 -2.54 19.40
C GLY A 114 4.59 -1.92 18.06
N VAL A 115 3.88 -2.64 17.19
CA VAL A 115 3.45 -2.14 15.87
C VAL A 115 2.05 -1.54 15.99
N ILE A 116 1.90 -0.29 15.59
CA ILE A 116 0.63 0.42 15.52
C ILE A 116 0.23 0.53 14.05
N LEU A 117 -0.94 0.00 13.69
CA LEU A 117 -1.52 0.24 12.37
C LEU A 117 -2.07 1.65 12.30
N GLN A 118 -1.73 2.37 11.24
CA GLN A 118 -2.31 3.68 10.98
C GLN A 118 -3.76 3.52 10.48
N GLU A 119 -4.59 4.51 10.79
CA GLU A 119 -5.99 4.51 10.35
C GLU A 119 -6.10 4.65 8.82
N ASP A 120 -5.17 5.38 8.21
CA ASP A 120 -5.13 5.64 6.78
C ASP A 120 -4.98 4.33 6.00
N GLU A 121 -5.92 4.11 5.10
CA GLU A 121 -5.90 3.01 4.15
C GLU A 121 -5.89 3.52 2.72
N VAL A 122 -5.17 2.81 1.86
CA VAL A 122 -5.19 3.04 0.43
C VAL A 122 -5.76 1.80 -0.25
N GLN A 123 -6.75 2.00 -1.11
CA GLN A 123 -7.30 0.93 -1.91
C GLN A 123 -6.63 0.95 -3.28
N LEU A 124 -6.00 -0.17 -3.64
CA LEU A 124 -5.43 -0.41 -4.95
C LEU A 124 -6.43 -1.22 -5.78
N VAL A 125 -6.77 -0.73 -6.96
CA VAL A 125 -7.78 -1.33 -7.86
C VAL A 125 -7.11 -1.74 -9.15
N ILE A 126 -7.38 -2.96 -9.61
CA ILE A 126 -6.89 -3.47 -10.90
C ILE A 126 -8.11 -3.89 -11.71
N ALA A 127 -8.18 -3.44 -12.97
CA ALA A 127 -9.26 -3.79 -13.87
C ALA A 127 -8.78 -3.96 -15.32
N GLY A 128 -9.44 -4.83 -16.08
CA GLY A 128 -9.11 -5.11 -17.47
C GLY A 128 -9.77 -6.39 -17.96
N LYS A 129 -9.50 -6.77 -19.21
CA LYS A 129 -10.11 -7.96 -19.83
C LYS A 129 -9.67 -9.28 -19.18
N GLY A 130 -8.45 -9.29 -18.63
CA GLY A 130 -7.87 -10.43 -17.90
C GLY A 130 -8.25 -10.46 -16.41
N VAL A 131 -9.03 -9.50 -15.93
CA VAL A 131 -9.48 -9.41 -14.54
C VAL A 131 -10.97 -9.72 -14.47
N GLY A 132 -11.33 -10.81 -13.80
CA GLY A 132 -12.71 -11.23 -13.60
C GLY A 132 -13.19 -11.05 -12.17
N TYR A 133 -14.36 -11.62 -11.87
CA TYR A 133 -14.98 -11.58 -10.55
C TYR A 133 -14.17 -12.38 -9.53
N GLY A 134 -13.23 -11.72 -8.85
CA GLY A 134 -12.39 -12.31 -7.81
C GLY A 134 -11.22 -13.15 -8.33
N TYR A 135 -10.88 -13.05 -9.61
CA TYR A 135 -9.72 -13.73 -10.18
C TYR A 135 -8.97 -12.83 -11.17
N ALA A 136 -7.65 -12.92 -11.14
CA ALA A 136 -6.70 -12.29 -12.05
C ALA A 136 -5.42 -13.13 -12.08
N LYS A 137 -4.54 -12.93 -13.05
CA LYS A 137 -3.22 -13.55 -13.05
C LYS A 137 -2.45 -13.08 -11.81
N SER A 138 -1.72 -13.98 -11.15
CA SER A 138 -0.98 -13.68 -9.91
C SER A 138 -0.07 -12.47 -10.07
N ASP A 139 0.69 -12.46 -11.16
CA ASP A 139 1.77 -11.50 -11.40
C ASP A 139 1.17 -10.11 -11.68
N ASP A 140 0.04 -10.06 -12.40
CA ASP A 140 -0.69 -8.81 -12.69
C ASP A 140 -1.11 -8.08 -11.41
N VAL A 141 -1.30 -8.82 -10.31
CA VAL A 141 -1.72 -8.30 -9.01
C VAL A 141 -0.54 -8.09 -8.07
N LEU A 142 0.22 -9.15 -7.79
CA LEU A 142 1.24 -9.17 -6.75
C LEU A 142 2.40 -8.21 -7.10
N ASP A 143 2.77 -8.13 -8.37
CA ASP A 143 3.85 -7.24 -8.80
C ASP A 143 3.46 -5.77 -8.64
N ARG A 144 2.19 -5.43 -8.87
CA ARG A 144 1.68 -4.06 -8.67
C ARG A 144 1.59 -3.70 -7.19
N VAL A 145 1.20 -4.65 -6.33
CA VAL A 145 1.22 -4.48 -4.87
C VAL A 145 2.65 -4.23 -4.38
N ASP A 146 3.61 -5.08 -4.78
CA ASP A 146 5.03 -4.91 -4.41
C ASP A 146 5.62 -3.60 -4.97
N THR A 147 5.28 -3.25 -6.21
CA THR A 147 5.70 -1.98 -6.83
C THR A 147 5.17 -0.78 -6.06
N PHE A 148 3.90 -0.80 -5.62
CA PHE A 148 3.33 0.27 -4.81
C PHE A 148 4.02 0.38 -3.44
N GLN A 149 4.34 -0.74 -2.80
CA GLN A 149 5.11 -0.75 -1.54
C GLN A 149 6.50 -0.13 -1.72
N LYS A 150 7.21 -0.49 -2.80
CA LYS A 150 8.51 0.12 -3.15
C LYS A 150 8.36 1.62 -3.34
N LEU A 151 7.33 2.06 -4.07
CA LEU A 151 7.06 3.46 -4.34
C LEU A 151 6.80 4.23 -3.03
N ALA A 152 5.99 3.68 -2.11
CA ALA A 152 5.79 4.24 -0.78
C ALA A 152 7.10 4.38 0.01
N ILE A 153 7.93 3.35 0.08
CA ILE A 153 9.22 3.39 0.80
C ILE A 153 10.16 4.44 0.20
N ARG A 154 10.23 4.54 -1.13
CA ARG A 154 11.09 5.52 -1.83
C ARG A 154 10.61 6.95 -1.63
N THR A 155 9.30 7.17 -1.62
CA THR A 155 8.71 8.46 -1.27
C THR A 155 9.03 8.84 0.18
N ILE A 156 8.95 7.90 1.13
CA ILE A 156 9.34 8.13 2.52
C ILE A 156 10.82 8.50 2.63
N GLU A 157 11.72 7.73 1.99
CA GLU A 157 13.17 8.04 1.95
C GLU A 157 13.41 9.47 1.44
N ARG A 158 12.76 9.85 0.34
CA ARG A 158 12.86 11.18 -0.26
C ARG A 158 12.34 12.28 0.65
N LYS A 159 11.12 12.13 1.20
CA LYS A 159 10.48 13.14 2.06
C LYS A 159 11.24 13.33 3.37
N ALA A 160 11.86 12.28 3.88
CA ALA A 160 12.78 12.33 5.02
C ALA A 160 14.16 12.95 4.68
N GLY A 161 14.38 13.43 3.45
CA GLY A 161 15.62 14.07 3.03
C GLY A 161 16.82 13.10 2.90
N LYS A 162 16.57 11.79 2.84
CA LYS A 162 17.65 10.79 2.69
C LYS A 162 18.11 10.73 1.24
N SER A 163 19.42 10.61 1.02
CA SER A 163 19.98 10.38 -0.32
C SER A 163 19.49 9.06 -0.92
N PHE A 164 19.35 9.03 -2.25
CA PHE A 164 18.86 7.84 -2.94
C PHE A 164 19.74 6.61 -2.66
N ARG A 165 19.12 5.56 -2.10
CA ARG A 165 19.83 4.30 -1.79
C ARG A 165 20.00 3.45 -3.05
N LYS A 166 21.25 3.35 -3.52
CA LYS A 166 21.66 2.59 -4.72
C LYS A 166 21.62 1.07 -4.54
N ALA A 167 22.01 0.60 -3.35
CA ALA A 167 22.10 -0.83 -3.01
C ALA A 167 21.87 -1.06 -1.51
N GLY A 168 21.75 -2.33 -1.11
CA GLY A 168 21.57 -2.74 0.29
C GLY A 168 20.11 -2.86 0.72
N LYS A 169 19.91 -3.38 1.94
CA LYS A 169 18.58 -3.55 2.54
C LYS A 169 18.00 -2.19 2.95
N ILE A 170 16.66 -2.11 3.03
CA ILE A 170 15.99 -0.96 3.64
C ILE A 170 16.47 -0.84 5.09
N PRO A 171 16.98 0.33 5.53
CA PRO A 171 17.37 0.58 6.92
C PRO A 171 16.25 0.24 7.90
N ASN A 172 16.61 -0.29 9.08
CA ASN A 172 15.61 -0.68 10.09
C ASN A 172 14.73 0.49 10.49
N GLU A 173 15.27 1.70 10.67
CA GLU A 173 14.49 2.92 10.94
C GLU A 173 13.34 3.15 9.95
N LEU A 174 13.55 2.85 8.66
CA LEU A 174 12.53 3.01 7.62
C LEU A 174 11.54 1.85 7.61
N LYS A 175 12.00 0.63 7.88
CA LYS A 175 11.12 -0.54 8.05
C LYS A 175 10.24 -0.41 9.27
N ASP A 176 10.78 0.15 10.34
CA ASP A 176 10.05 0.31 11.59
C ASP A 176 9.10 1.50 11.50
N ALA A 177 9.43 2.53 10.69
CA ALA A 177 8.51 3.60 10.36
C ALA A 177 7.39 3.16 9.39
N CYS A 178 7.62 2.15 8.54
CA CYS A 178 6.71 1.73 7.47
C CYS A 178 6.67 0.22 7.26
N GLN A 179 5.59 -0.40 7.73
CA GLN A 179 5.29 -1.82 7.55
C GLN A 179 3.98 -1.96 6.77
N PRO A 180 4.01 -2.35 5.48
CA PRO A 180 2.79 -2.52 4.71
C PRO A 180 2.07 -3.82 5.12
N PHE A 181 0.74 -3.72 5.28
CA PHE A 181 -0.18 -4.83 5.49
C PHE A 181 -1.25 -4.76 4.41
N ILE A 182 -1.66 -5.91 3.88
CA ILE A 182 -2.74 -6.00 2.89
C ILE A 182 -3.93 -6.75 3.48
N THR A 183 -5.14 -6.32 3.12
CA THR A 183 -6.36 -7.05 3.43
C THR A 183 -6.71 -8.02 2.32
N VAL A 184 -7.68 -8.90 2.59
CA VAL A 184 -8.35 -9.64 1.53
C VAL A 184 -8.92 -8.69 0.47
N PRO A 185 -8.91 -9.08 -0.82
CA PRO A 185 -9.55 -8.29 -1.86
C PRO A 185 -11.05 -8.15 -1.61
N SER A 186 -11.60 -7.01 -2.02
CA SER A 186 -13.03 -6.74 -1.88
C SER A 186 -13.86 -7.70 -2.74
N ALA A 187 -15.02 -8.13 -2.23
CA ALA A 187 -15.88 -9.06 -2.95
C ALA A 187 -16.25 -8.51 -4.34
N ALA A 188 -16.21 -9.39 -5.35
CA ALA A 188 -16.54 -9.08 -6.75
C ALA A 188 -15.63 -8.05 -7.45
N SER A 189 -14.49 -7.66 -6.86
CA SER A 189 -13.48 -6.83 -7.52
C SER A 189 -12.06 -7.33 -7.24
N MET A 190 -11.10 -6.86 -8.03
CA MET A 190 -9.68 -7.05 -7.74
C MET A 190 -9.13 -5.78 -7.07
N ALA A 191 -9.68 -5.49 -5.88
CA ALA A 191 -9.33 -4.31 -5.11
C ALA A 191 -8.81 -4.68 -3.72
N PHE A 192 -7.58 -4.28 -3.41
CA PHE A 192 -6.88 -4.57 -2.16
C PHE A 192 -6.81 -3.31 -1.31
N ARG A 193 -7.05 -3.43 -0.01
CA ARG A 193 -6.71 -2.34 0.91
C ARG A 193 -5.34 -2.59 1.49
N MET A 194 -4.51 -1.55 1.47
CA MET A 194 -3.22 -1.54 2.11
C MET A 194 -3.25 -0.57 3.28
N LYS A 195 -2.77 -1.05 4.42
CA LYS A 195 -2.54 -0.26 5.63
C LYS A 195 -1.06 -0.23 5.92
N PHE A 196 -0.60 0.87 6.51
CA PHE A 196 0.78 0.99 6.93
C PHE A 196 0.83 0.98 8.45
N GLY A 197 1.71 0.16 9.01
CA GLY A 197 2.03 0.14 10.43
C GLY A 197 3.36 0.81 10.72
N SER A 198 3.52 1.32 11.93
CA SER A 198 4.77 1.87 12.45
C SER A 198 5.04 1.35 13.85
N VAL A 199 6.30 1.15 14.21
CA VAL A 199 6.67 0.81 15.59
C VAL A 199 6.46 2.02 16.51
N GLU A 200 5.85 1.79 17.66
CA GLU A 200 5.50 2.79 18.66
C GLU A 200 6.73 3.62 19.09
N ASN A 201 6.55 4.93 19.23
CA ASN A 201 7.58 5.92 19.56
C ASN A 201 8.71 6.11 18.53
N ILE A 202 8.64 5.48 17.35
CA ILE A 202 9.58 5.76 16.26
C ILE A 202 9.02 6.90 15.41
N THR A 203 9.70 8.04 15.47
CA THR A 203 9.49 9.16 14.54
C THR A 203 10.67 9.20 13.59
N LEU A 204 10.39 9.13 12.29
CA LEU A 204 11.40 9.33 11.28
C LEU A 204 11.62 10.84 11.12
N SER A 205 12.83 11.33 11.39
CA SER A 205 13.12 12.76 11.27
C SER A 205 12.91 13.24 9.83
N GLY A 206 12.24 14.38 9.65
CA GLY A 206 11.87 14.92 8.35
C GLY A 206 10.67 14.24 7.69
N PHE A 207 10.07 13.23 8.33
CA PHE A 207 8.89 12.53 7.84
C PHE A 207 7.60 13.07 8.46
N GLY A 208 6.56 13.21 7.65
CA GLY A 208 5.21 13.57 8.08
C GLY A 208 4.35 12.34 8.41
N THR A 209 3.08 12.38 8.00
CA THR A 209 2.15 11.26 8.09
C THR A 209 2.19 10.39 6.82
N PHE A 210 1.65 9.17 6.90
CA PHE A 210 1.46 8.33 5.70
C PHE A 210 0.44 8.92 4.75
N GLU A 211 -0.59 9.60 5.25
CA GLU A 211 -1.49 10.42 4.42
C GLU A 211 -0.70 11.30 3.43
N ASN A 212 0.33 12.03 3.90
CA ASN A 212 1.17 12.88 3.04
C ASN A 212 2.00 12.09 2.03
N VAL A 213 2.35 10.83 2.32
CA VAL A 213 3.03 9.94 1.37
C VAL A 213 2.08 9.54 0.27
N ILE A 214 0.89 9.05 0.63
CA ILE A 214 -0.12 8.62 -0.34
C ILE A 214 -0.53 9.78 -1.24
N GLU A 215 -0.71 10.98 -0.69
CA GLU A 215 -1.04 12.16 -1.49
C GLU A 215 0.10 12.59 -2.41
N ASP A 216 1.36 12.54 -1.95
CA ASP A 216 2.49 12.81 -2.84
C ASP A 216 2.59 11.79 -3.99
N ILE A 217 2.29 10.52 -3.73
CA ILE A 217 2.24 9.48 -4.74
C ILE A 217 1.12 9.76 -5.74
N ASN A 218 -0.08 10.05 -5.23
CA ASN A 218 -1.27 10.38 -6.03
C ASN A 218 -1.03 11.59 -6.93
N ASP A 219 -0.51 12.69 -6.37
CA ASP A 219 -0.20 13.92 -7.11
C ASP A 219 0.77 13.63 -8.27
N ASN A 220 1.86 12.92 -7.99
CA ASN A 220 2.90 12.68 -8.98
C ASN A 220 2.49 11.63 -10.03
N ILE A 221 1.68 10.63 -9.67
CA ILE A 221 1.06 9.70 -10.63
C ILE A 221 0.08 10.44 -11.54
N GLU A 222 -0.72 11.36 -10.99
CA GLU A 222 -1.68 12.15 -11.75
C GLU A 222 -0.98 13.07 -12.77
N LEU A 223 0.18 13.63 -12.42
CA LEU A 223 1.03 14.38 -13.37
C LEU A 223 1.52 13.51 -14.52
N ILE A 224 1.97 12.28 -14.24
CA ILE A 224 2.38 11.32 -15.28
C ILE A 224 1.20 10.96 -16.19
N ALA A 225 0.02 10.69 -15.62
CA ALA A 225 -1.18 10.37 -16.37
C ALA A 225 -1.60 11.51 -17.31
N LYS A 226 -1.35 12.77 -16.93
CA LYS A 226 -1.59 13.96 -17.76
C LYS A 226 -0.46 14.30 -18.73
N GLY A 227 0.66 13.56 -18.68
CA GLY A 227 1.87 13.85 -19.46
C GLY A 227 2.63 15.11 -19.00
N ASP A 228 2.35 15.64 -17.81
CA ASP A 228 3.00 16.84 -17.26
C ASP A 228 4.31 16.48 -16.53
N ILE A 229 5.32 16.14 -17.33
CA ILE A 229 6.64 15.72 -16.84
C ILE A 229 7.43 16.91 -16.24
N GLU A 230 7.17 18.13 -16.69
CA GLU A 230 7.85 19.33 -16.18
C GLU A 230 7.47 19.58 -14.71
N SER A 231 6.18 19.58 -14.39
CA SER A 231 5.71 19.71 -13.01
C SER A 231 6.18 18.53 -12.14
N LEU A 232 6.22 17.31 -12.69
CA LEU A 232 6.77 16.15 -11.98
C LEU A 232 8.24 16.35 -11.59
N LYS A 233 9.07 16.88 -12.51
CA LYS A 233 10.50 17.15 -12.25
C LYS A 233 10.69 18.28 -11.23
N GLN A 234 9.76 19.23 -11.16
CA GLN A 234 9.75 20.25 -10.10
C GLN A 234 9.41 19.63 -8.73
N ASN A 235 8.45 18.70 -8.68
CA ASN A 235 8.05 18.02 -7.45
C ASN A 235 9.10 17.01 -6.94
N ILE A 236 9.84 16.38 -7.86
CA ILE A 236 10.88 15.39 -7.56
C ILE A 236 12.19 15.89 -8.21
N SER A 237 12.87 16.80 -7.51
CA SER A 237 14.07 17.46 -8.02
C SER A 237 15.32 16.57 -8.05
N ASP A 238 15.42 15.60 -7.14
CA ASP A 238 16.50 14.62 -7.16
C ASP A 238 16.31 13.65 -8.33
N GLU A 239 17.30 13.63 -9.22
CA GLU A 239 17.23 12.90 -10.49
C GLU A 239 17.10 11.38 -10.28
N SER A 240 17.71 10.83 -9.22
CA SER A 240 17.64 9.39 -8.94
C SER A 240 16.25 8.99 -8.45
N TYR A 241 15.64 9.78 -7.56
CA TYR A 241 14.26 9.56 -7.14
C TYR A 241 13.27 9.79 -8.28
N PHE A 242 13.51 10.79 -9.13
CA PHE A 242 12.66 11.06 -10.29
C PHE A 242 12.66 9.89 -11.27
N ASN A 243 13.84 9.39 -11.65
CA ASN A 243 13.97 8.23 -12.53
C ASN A 243 13.34 6.97 -11.92
N ASN A 244 13.52 6.76 -10.61
CA ASN A 244 12.92 5.64 -9.88
C ASN A 244 11.39 5.73 -9.87
N PHE A 245 10.85 6.91 -9.58
CA PHE A 245 9.41 7.14 -9.51
C PHE A 245 8.73 6.86 -10.86
N ILE A 246 9.34 7.34 -11.95
CA ILE A 246 8.87 7.07 -13.31
C ILE A 246 8.90 5.57 -13.60
N GLY A 247 10.02 4.90 -13.32
CA GLY A 247 10.17 3.49 -13.62
C GLY A 247 9.19 2.62 -12.83
N LEU A 248 8.97 2.91 -11.54
CA LEU A 248 7.96 2.24 -10.73
C LEU A 248 6.53 2.55 -11.21
N THR A 249 6.25 3.79 -11.62
CA THR A 249 4.94 4.14 -12.20
C THR A 249 4.68 3.38 -13.50
N LYS A 250 5.69 3.19 -14.36
CA LYS A 250 5.58 2.31 -15.54
C LYS A 250 5.25 0.86 -15.11
N GLN A 251 5.82 0.36 -14.03
CA GLN A 251 5.50 -0.99 -13.55
C GLN A 251 4.06 -1.12 -13.07
N LEU A 252 3.50 -0.06 -12.45
CA LEU A 252 2.09 0.00 -12.06
C LEU A 252 1.14 0.10 -13.26
N ALA A 253 1.58 0.76 -14.33
CA ALA A 253 0.76 1.06 -15.49
C ALA A 253 0.11 -0.20 -16.09
N PRO A 254 -1.09 -0.07 -16.69
CA PRO A 254 -1.70 -1.15 -17.44
C PRO A 254 -0.80 -1.62 -18.60
N ASP A 255 -0.91 -2.90 -18.95
CA ASP A 255 -0.30 -3.45 -20.16
C ASP A 255 -1.12 -3.14 -21.42
N GLY A 256 -2.41 -2.83 -21.27
CA GLY A 256 -3.33 -2.51 -22.37
C GLY A 256 -3.97 -3.73 -23.02
N ASP A 257 -3.69 -4.94 -22.53
CA ASP A 257 -4.27 -6.20 -23.00
C ASP A 257 -5.09 -6.91 -21.90
N SER A 258 -4.42 -7.43 -20.87
CA SER A 258 -5.07 -8.08 -19.72
C SER A 258 -5.51 -7.05 -18.69
N VAL A 259 -4.69 -6.04 -18.42
CA VAL A 259 -4.96 -4.95 -17.48
C VAL A 259 -5.09 -3.64 -18.25
N ASN A 260 -6.21 -2.93 -18.04
CA ASN A 260 -6.50 -1.65 -18.69
C ASN A 260 -6.49 -0.47 -17.71
N LEU A 261 -6.56 -0.75 -16.40
CA LEU A 261 -6.62 0.27 -15.37
C LEU A 261 -5.90 -0.22 -14.11
N PHE A 262 -5.07 0.67 -13.57
CA PHE A 262 -4.61 0.64 -12.20
C PHE A 262 -5.12 1.89 -11.48
N GLY A 263 -5.90 1.71 -10.42
CA GLY A 263 -6.50 2.78 -9.65
C GLY A 263 -5.98 2.82 -8.22
N ILE A 264 -5.84 4.02 -7.69
CA ILE A 264 -5.54 4.28 -6.28
C ILE A 264 -6.69 5.10 -5.73
N THR A 265 -7.29 4.62 -4.64
CA THR A 265 -8.31 5.35 -3.90
C THR A 265 -7.79 5.59 -2.48
N SER A 266 -7.68 6.86 -2.08
CA SER A 266 -7.34 7.28 -0.72
C SER A 266 -8.51 8.06 -0.11
N ILE A 267 -8.56 8.12 1.22
CA ILE A 267 -9.48 8.99 1.94
C ILE A 267 -8.63 10.07 2.62
N LEU A 268 -8.81 11.31 2.20
CA LEU A 268 -8.14 12.49 2.77
C LEU A 268 -9.20 13.32 3.50
N LYS A 269 -9.08 13.46 4.83
CA LYS A 269 -10.03 14.25 5.66
C LYS A 269 -11.51 13.92 5.39
N GLY A 270 -11.83 12.64 5.28
CA GLY A 270 -13.19 12.15 5.02
C GLY A 270 -13.67 12.32 3.56
N LYS A 271 -12.82 12.81 2.65
CA LYS A 271 -13.11 12.88 1.21
C LYS A 271 -12.33 11.82 0.45
N GLU A 272 -13.05 11.04 -0.33
CA GLU A 272 -12.46 10.06 -1.23
C GLU A 272 -11.76 10.78 -2.41
N ARG A 273 -10.50 10.44 -2.64
CA ARG A 273 -9.72 10.84 -3.81
C ARG A 273 -9.39 9.60 -4.62
N ARG A 274 -9.64 9.67 -5.93
CA ARG A 274 -9.32 8.60 -6.88
C ARG A 274 -8.31 9.10 -7.91
N VAL A 275 -7.23 8.35 -8.09
CA VAL A 275 -6.23 8.54 -9.14
C VAL A 275 -6.16 7.28 -9.97
N GLU A 276 -6.21 7.43 -11.29
CA GLU A 276 -6.25 6.30 -12.22
C GLU A 276 -5.12 6.40 -13.24
N LEU A 277 -4.47 5.27 -13.50
CA LEU A 277 -3.56 5.04 -14.61
C LEU A 277 -4.26 4.17 -15.65
N THR A 278 -4.58 4.78 -16.79
CA THR A 278 -5.15 4.11 -17.96
C THR A 278 -4.18 4.07 -19.13
N SER A 279 -3.18 4.96 -19.15
CA SER A 279 -2.13 4.97 -20.15
C SER A 279 -1.19 3.77 -20.00
N PRO A 280 -0.99 2.97 -21.06
CA PRO A 280 -0.06 1.85 -21.01
C PRO A 280 1.40 2.32 -20.93
N ARG A 281 2.29 1.39 -20.58
CA ARG A 281 3.74 1.62 -20.45
C ARG A 281 4.37 2.34 -21.66
N THR A 282 3.90 2.01 -22.86
CA THR A 282 4.39 2.59 -24.12
C THR A 282 4.03 4.06 -24.26
N GLU A 283 2.84 4.46 -23.81
CA GLU A 283 2.37 5.84 -23.86
C GLU A 283 3.12 6.71 -22.83
N ILE A 284 3.29 6.22 -21.60
CA ILE A 284 4.09 6.89 -20.57
C ILE A 284 5.52 7.12 -21.07
N SER A 285 6.10 6.12 -21.75
CA SER A 285 7.44 6.24 -22.34
C SER A 285 7.52 7.32 -23.43
N LEU A 286 6.43 7.57 -24.16
CA LEU A 286 6.35 8.65 -25.15
C LEU A 286 6.27 10.02 -24.48
N PHE A 287 5.52 10.18 -23.39
CA PHE A 287 5.45 11.44 -22.64
C PHE A 287 6.82 11.88 -22.16
N ILE A 288 7.59 10.95 -21.61
CA ILE A 288 8.95 11.19 -21.10
C ILE A 288 9.89 11.60 -22.23
N LYS A 289 9.82 10.90 -23.37
CA LYS A 289 10.64 11.21 -24.54
C LYS A 289 10.32 12.61 -25.10
N ASN A 290 9.03 12.97 -25.16
CA ASN A 290 8.59 14.26 -25.68
C ASN A 290 8.97 15.43 -24.77
N ALA A 291 9.04 15.20 -23.45
CA ALA A 291 9.51 16.17 -22.48
C ALA A 291 11.03 16.43 -22.55
N GLY A 292 11.77 15.75 -23.44
CA GLY A 292 13.24 15.88 -23.54
C GLY A 292 13.98 15.32 -22.32
N VAL A 293 13.31 14.49 -21.52
CA VAL A 293 13.85 13.86 -20.32
C VAL A 293 14.47 12.53 -20.73
N VAL A 294 15.80 12.44 -20.68
CA VAL A 294 16.49 11.16 -20.80
C VAL A 294 16.53 10.54 -19.40
N VAL A 295 15.80 9.45 -19.20
CA VAL A 295 15.84 8.69 -17.96
C VAL A 295 17.24 8.07 -17.85
N GLY A 296 18.05 8.56 -16.90
CA GLY A 296 19.35 7.96 -16.57
C GLY A 296 20.63 8.73 -16.94
N THR A 297 20.58 10.04 -17.23
CA THR A 297 21.80 10.84 -17.49
C THR A 297 21.98 12.01 -16.53
N ASN A 298 22.95 11.88 -15.60
CA ASN A 298 23.41 12.97 -14.74
C ASN A 298 23.63 14.26 -15.55
N GLU A 299 23.11 15.40 -15.08
CA GLU A 299 23.07 16.70 -15.78
C GLU A 299 24.44 17.30 -16.23
N SER A 300 25.58 16.63 -16.02
CA SER A 300 26.92 17.17 -16.31
C SER A 300 27.51 16.86 -17.69
N ASP A 301 26.88 16.04 -18.54
CA ASP A 301 27.44 15.69 -19.86
C ASP A 301 26.43 15.90 -21.01
N LYS A 302 25.97 17.15 -21.22
CA LYS A 302 25.35 17.56 -22.50
C LYS A 302 26.40 17.65 -23.59
N LEU A 303 26.91 16.54 -24.13
CA LEU A 303 27.65 16.47 -25.40
C LEU A 303 27.91 15.01 -25.84
N SER A 304 26.88 14.36 -26.39
CA SER A 304 26.92 13.45 -27.55
C SER A 304 25.70 12.53 -27.51
N VAL A 305 24.66 12.88 -28.27
CA VAL A 305 23.53 11.99 -28.54
C VAL A 305 24.04 10.88 -29.46
N ASN A 306 24.65 9.85 -28.90
CA ASN A 306 24.87 8.59 -29.60
C ASN A 306 23.52 7.87 -29.66
N ALA A 307 23.04 7.63 -30.88
CA ALA A 307 21.75 7.01 -31.18
C ALA A 307 21.37 5.88 -30.21
N ASP A 308 20.14 5.94 -29.67
CA ASP A 308 19.55 4.91 -28.82
C ASP A 308 19.69 3.55 -29.51
N LYS A 309 20.39 2.61 -28.85
CA LYS A 309 20.49 1.23 -29.33
C LYS A 309 19.53 0.36 -28.55
N ASN A 310 18.82 -0.52 -29.25
CA ASN A 310 17.93 -1.50 -28.64
C ASN A 310 18.55 -2.91 -28.75
N ILE A 311 18.49 -3.69 -27.68
CA ILE A 311 18.86 -5.11 -27.66
C ILE A 311 17.73 -5.92 -27.02
N ILE A 312 17.49 -7.13 -27.55
CA ILE A 312 16.56 -8.09 -26.98
C ILE A 312 17.35 -9.30 -26.48
N GLY A 313 17.04 -9.78 -25.29
CA GLY A 313 17.63 -10.98 -24.74
C GLY A 313 17.25 -11.23 -23.28
N VAL A 314 17.78 -12.31 -22.72
CA VAL A 314 17.52 -12.71 -21.33
C VAL A 314 18.39 -11.91 -20.38
N LEU A 315 17.76 -11.30 -19.37
CA LEU A 315 18.46 -10.58 -18.32
C LEU A 315 19.04 -11.56 -17.30
N SER A 316 20.35 -11.46 -17.08
CA SER A 316 21.13 -12.35 -16.23
C SER A 316 22.21 -11.54 -15.49
N ALA A 317 22.75 -12.07 -14.40
CA ALA A 317 23.84 -11.47 -13.60
C ALA A 317 23.68 -9.95 -13.30
N ALA A 318 23.05 -9.59 -12.18
CA ALA A 318 23.08 -8.26 -11.62
C ALA A 318 24.20 -8.24 -10.57
N ASP A 319 25.30 -7.55 -10.86
CA ASP A 319 26.34 -7.36 -9.86
C ASP A 319 25.93 -6.25 -8.87
N ASN A 320 26.51 -6.26 -7.67
CA ASN A 320 26.31 -5.20 -6.67
C ASN A 320 26.83 -3.82 -7.12
N LEU A 321 27.39 -3.71 -8.33
CA LEU A 321 27.98 -2.51 -8.91
C LEU A 321 27.04 -1.82 -9.91
N GLY A 322 25.77 -2.25 -9.98
CA GLY A 322 24.79 -1.64 -10.87
C GLY A 322 25.03 -1.98 -12.33
N LYS A 323 25.46 -3.22 -12.63
CA LYS A 323 25.53 -3.71 -14.01
C LYS A 323 24.67 -4.95 -14.16
N VAL A 324 24.06 -5.07 -15.33
CA VAL A 324 23.32 -6.26 -15.75
C VAL A 324 23.88 -6.83 -17.05
N ARG A 325 23.68 -8.13 -17.24
CA ARG A 325 24.08 -8.83 -18.44
C ARG A 325 22.86 -9.27 -19.23
N ILE A 326 22.76 -8.80 -20.47
CA ILE A 326 21.76 -9.27 -21.42
C ILE A 326 22.42 -10.31 -22.32
N THR A 327 21.82 -11.50 -22.42
CA THR A 327 22.26 -12.57 -23.33
C THR A 327 21.26 -12.68 -24.46
N THR A 328 21.66 -12.37 -25.69
CA THR A 328 20.78 -12.44 -26.87
C THR A 328 20.54 -13.89 -27.28
N ALA A 329 19.53 -14.13 -28.12
CA ALA A 329 19.25 -15.46 -28.68
C ALA A 329 20.44 -16.09 -29.42
N ASN A 330 21.35 -15.27 -29.95
CA ASN A 330 22.56 -15.71 -30.64
C ASN A 330 23.72 -16.04 -29.67
N GLY A 331 23.50 -15.94 -28.36
CA GLY A 331 24.50 -16.19 -27.31
C GLY A 331 25.45 -15.01 -27.04
N GLU A 332 25.23 -13.85 -27.67
CA GLU A 332 26.05 -12.66 -27.44
C GLU A 332 25.72 -12.03 -26.09
N LYS A 333 26.76 -11.59 -25.37
CA LYS A 333 26.63 -11.05 -24.01
C LYS A 333 26.91 -9.55 -23.99
N TYR A 334 25.95 -8.79 -23.49
CA TYR A 334 26.01 -7.33 -23.36
C TYR A 334 26.04 -6.95 -21.89
N ILE A 335 27.06 -6.22 -21.46
CA ILE A 335 27.10 -5.62 -20.12
C ILE A 335 26.52 -4.22 -20.21
N ILE A 336 25.43 -3.97 -19.50
CA ILE A 336 24.73 -2.69 -19.41
C ILE A 336 24.93 -2.13 -18.00
N THR A 337 25.30 -0.87 -17.92
CA THR A 337 25.40 -0.11 -16.66
C THR A 337 24.03 0.47 -16.36
N VAL A 338 23.50 0.20 -15.18
CA VAL A 338 22.20 0.67 -14.68
C VAL A 338 22.43 1.98 -13.95
N PRO A 339 21.83 3.10 -14.41
CA PRO A 339 21.81 4.35 -13.67
C PRO A 339 21.17 4.22 -12.29
N ASP A 340 21.50 5.17 -11.43
CA ASP A 340 20.79 5.34 -10.17
C ASP A 340 19.30 5.58 -10.45
N GLY A 341 18.44 4.98 -9.64
CA GLY A 341 16.99 5.02 -9.81
C GLY A 341 16.38 3.83 -10.55
N LEU A 342 17.11 3.18 -11.46
CA LEU A 342 16.57 2.07 -12.25
C LEU A 342 16.82 0.67 -11.65
N SER A 343 17.58 0.59 -10.56
CA SER A 343 17.99 -0.69 -9.95
C SER A 343 16.82 -1.51 -9.39
N ASP A 344 15.75 -0.87 -8.92
CA ASP A 344 14.56 -1.56 -8.42
C ASP A 344 13.72 -2.18 -9.54
N ILE A 345 13.71 -1.54 -10.73
CA ILE A 345 12.97 -2.02 -11.91
C ILE A 345 13.69 -3.20 -12.55
N VAL A 346 15.01 -3.09 -12.70
CA VAL A 346 15.81 -4.11 -13.38
C VAL A 346 15.77 -5.47 -12.68
N LYS A 347 15.60 -5.48 -11.35
CA LYS A 347 15.49 -6.72 -10.56
C LYS A 347 14.19 -7.49 -10.81
N THR A 348 13.13 -6.80 -11.24
CA THR A 348 11.85 -7.46 -11.55
C THR A 348 12.00 -8.43 -12.71
N TYR A 349 12.82 -8.10 -13.70
CA TYR A 349 12.99 -8.89 -14.92
C TYR A 349 14.10 -9.94 -14.82
N TRP A 350 14.41 -10.44 -13.62
CA TRP A 350 15.48 -11.41 -13.45
C TRP A 350 15.17 -12.73 -14.15
N GLU A 351 16.09 -13.22 -14.99
CA GLU A 351 15.91 -14.42 -15.81
C GLU A 351 14.77 -14.32 -16.85
N GLU A 352 14.25 -13.12 -17.07
CA GLU A 352 13.21 -12.85 -18.06
C GLU A 352 13.79 -12.31 -19.37
N GLU A 353 13.04 -12.48 -20.46
CA GLU A 353 13.35 -11.88 -21.75
C GLU A 353 12.92 -10.41 -21.77
N VAL A 354 13.84 -9.52 -22.14
CA VAL A 354 13.65 -8.07 -22.07
C VAL A 354 14.09 -7.37 -23.34
N SER A 355 13.44 -6.24 -23.64
CA SER A 355 13.90 -5.22 -24.58
C SER A 355 14.58 -4.10 -23.82
N VAL A 356 15.88 -3.88 -24.08
CA VAL A 356 16.71 -2.89 -23.38
C VAL A 356 17.17 -1.80 -24.34
N LYS A 357 16.81 -0.56 -24.04
CA LYS A 357 17.35 0.64 -24.71
C LYS A 357 18.53 1.18 -23.92
N TYR A 358 19.62 1.49 -24.62
CA TYR A 358 20.83 2.03 -24.00
C TYR A 358 21.53 3.05 -24.90
N VAL A 359 22.25 3.96 -24.27
CA VAL A 359 23.17 4.91 -24.91
C VAL A 359 24.62 4.51 -24.66
N ILE A 360 25.53 4.98 -25.51
CA ILE A 360 26.96 4.74 -25.34
C ILE A 360 27.63 6.04 -24.89
N GLU A 361 28.08 6.07 -23.64
CA GLU A 361 28.82 7.17 -23.04
C GLU A 361 30.17 6.69 -22.55
N LYS A 362 31.26 7.36 -22.93
CA LYS A 362 32.63 7.06 -22.46
C LYS A 362 32.97 5.54 -22.52
N ARG A 363 32.53 4.87 -23.61
CA ARG A 363 32.64 3.41 -23.89
C ARG A 363 31.81 2.48 -23.00
N ARG A 364 30.93 3.00 -22.15
CA ARG A 364 29.96 2.23 -21.36
C ARG A 364 28.60 2.26 -22.04
N LYS A 365 27.88 1.14 -21.97
CA LYS A 365 26.47 1.06 -22.36
C LYS A 365 25.64 1.43 -21.14
N ILE A 366 24.92 2.54 -21.17
CA ILE A 366 24.13 3.04 -20.05
C ILE A 366 22.66 2.79 -20.35
N LEU A 367 21.97 2.10 -19.43
CA LEU A 367 20.55 1.79 -19.54
C LEU A 367 19.74 3.09 -19.58
N VAL A 368 18.84 3.19 -20.54
CA VAL A 368 17.83 4.26 -20.62
C VAL A 368 16.46 3.72 -20.25
N ASP A 369 16.13 2.53 -20.75
CA ASP A 369 14.80 1.94 -20.60
C ASP A 369 14.86 0.42 -20.69
N ILE A 370 13.96 -0.25 -19.98
CA ILE A 370 13.83 -1.71 -19.96
C ILE A 370 12.36 -2.10 -19.85
N ASP A 371 11.92 -2.96 -20.77
CA ASP A 371 10.57 -3.52 -20.79
C ASP A 371 10.66 -5.05 -20.98
N GLY A 372 9.81 -5.80 -20.29
CA GLY A 372 9.62 -7.25 -20.52
C GLY A 372 8.89 -7.50 -21.85
N ILE A 373 9.10 -8.68 -22.43
CA ILE A 373 8.52 -9.11 -23.71
C ILE A 373 7.35 -10.08 -23.52
#